data_AF-A0A3N5XDK1-F1
#
_entry.id   AF-A0A3N5XDK1-F1
#
_cell.length_a   1.000
_cell.length_b   1.000
_cell.length_c   1.000
_cell.angle_alpha   90.00
_cell.angle_beta   90.00
_cell.angle_gamma   90.00
#
_symmetry.space_group_name_H-M   'P 1'
#
loop_
_entity.id
_entity.type
_entity.pdbx_description
1 polymer ?
#
loop_
_entity_poly.entity_id
_entity_poly.type
_entity_poly.pdbx_seq_one_letter_code
_entity_poly.pdbx_strand_id
1 'polypeptide(L)'
;MTACPNPPGTLTTTWSKVSGPGTVTFGNPNALSTTATFSSSGSYTLRLTASDGLLATADDLIATVNPAPSAVLSVSLASPGTSVDLTAEGTVDWAHWGLNNQNSFDHRAGVPQKISNFTQIGSGAVQRQKASPTSYSWTNGTPNLSVTNTPSGVYRVGTGTGFQFTVPADTNLRTLRVYLGLWDAQGRLEVTLSDGSAPAFLDTSLVNQTDTSNGLYRIDYRAASAGQTLTIRWTVQASFNTFGNVTLQSATLQ
;
A
#
# COMPACT_ATOMS: atom_id res chain seq x y z
N MET A 1 -28.02 -63.59 -11.85
CA MET A 1 -26.74 -63.32 -11.17
C MET A 1 -25.79 -62.73 -12.19
N THR A 2 -25.65 -61.40 -12.22
CA THR A 2 -24.60 -60.73 -13.00
C THR A 2 -23.31 -60.78 -12.18
N ALA A 3 -22.26 -61.37 -12.74
CA ALA A 3 -20.97 -61.55 -12.09
C ALA A 3 -20.23 -60.21 -11.93
N CYS A 4 -19.64 -59.97 -10.76
CA CYS A 4 -18.72 -58.86 -10.55
C CYS A 4 -17.41 -59.11 -11.34
N PRO A 5 -16.78 -58.06 -11.91
CA PRO A 5 -15.43 -58.16 -12.43
C PRO A 5 -14.46 -58.54 -11.29
N ASN A 6 -13.61 -59.54 -11.52
CA ASN A 6 -12.47 -59.89 -10.66
C ASN A 6 -11.20 -59.83 -11.54
N PRO A 7 -10.24 -58.92 -11.28
CA PRO A 7 -10.12 -58.06 -10.09
C PRO A 7 -11.19 -56.96 -10.04
N PRO A 8 -11.50 -56.41 -8.85
CA PRO A 8 -12.26 -55.17 -8.75
C PRO A 8 -11.64 -54.12 -9.66
N GLY A 9 -12.45 -53.39 -10.42
CA GLY A 9 -11.93 -52.28 -11.23
C GLY A 9 -11.17 -51.31 -10.34
N THR A 10 -10.05 -50.78 -10.82
CA THR A 10 -9.29 -49.76 -10.09
C THR A 10 -10.21 -48.62 -9.68
N LEU A 11 -10.29 -48.33 -8.37
CA LEU A 11 -11.10 -47.22 -7.88
C LEU A 11 -10.59 -45.92 -8.51
N THR A 12 -11.47 -45.25 -9.25
CA THR A 12 -11.22 -43.95 -9.84
C THR A 12 -12.00 -42.89 -9.09
N THR A 13 -11.41 -41.70 -8.98
CA THR A 13 -12.10 -40.54 -8.45
C THR A 13 -12.05 -39.42 -9.46
N THR A 14 -13.10 -38.60 -9.51
CA THR A 14 -13.14 -37.42 -10.37
C THR A 14 -13.86 -36.27 -9.69
N TRP A 15 -13.19 -35.13 -9.61
CA TRP A 15 -13.74 -33.85 -9.21
C TRP A 15 -14.43 -33.17 -10.39
N SER A 16 -15.62 -32.62 -10.14
CA SER A 16 -16.34 -31.78 -11.10
C SER A 16 -17.03 -30.62 -10.40
N LYS A 17 -17.34 -29.57 -11.16
CA LYS A 17 -18.22 -28.49 -10.73
C LYS A 17 -19.66 -28.87 -11.08
N VAL A 18 -20.55 -28.90 -10.07
CA VAL A 18 -22.00 -29.09 -10.26
C VAL A 18 -22.66 -27.75 -10.57
N SER A 19 -22.37 -26.73 -9.76
CA SER A 19 -22.98 -25.40 -9.88
C SER A 19 -22.03 -24.29 -9.43
N GLY A 20 -22.35 -23.04 -9.77
CA GLY A 20 -21.63 -21.85 -9.33
C GLY A 20 -21.42 -20.81 -10.44
N PRO A 21 -21.04 -19.58 -10.09
CA PRO A 21 -21.06 -18.44 -11.01
C PRO A 21 -19.90 -18.37 -12.01
N GLY A 22 -18.78 -19.06 -11.75
CA GLY A 22 -17.57 -19.01 -12.59
C GLY A 22 -17.05 -20.40 -12.98
N THR A 23 -15.91 -20.45 -13.64
CA THR A 23 -15.21 -21.71 -13.96
C THR A 23 -14.42 -22.19 -12.74
N VAL A 24 -14.35 -23.51 -12.56
CA VAL A 24 -13.50 -24.16 -11.56
C VAL A 24 -12.44 -24.98 -12.28
N THR A 25 -11.18 -24.72 -12.03
CA THR A 25 -10.04 -25.46 -12.58
C THR A 25 -9.40 -26.28 -11.47
N PHE A 26 -9.40 -27.61 -11.61
CA PHE A 26 -8.75 -28.50 -10.66
C PHE A 26 -7.31 -28.79 -11.08
N GLY A 27 -6.37 -28.79 -10.13
CA GLY A 27 -4.96 -29.11 -10.39
C GLY A 27 -4.79 -30.54 -10.92
N ASN A 28 -5.32 -31.53 -10.19
CA ASN A 28 -5.53 -32.88 -10.69
C ASN A 28 -6.96 -33.32 -10.33
N PRO A 29 -7.91 -33.30 -11.28
CA PRO A 29 -9.30 -33.67 -10.98
C PRO A 29 -9.44 -35.13 -10.55
N ASN A 30 -8.45 -35.99 -10.80
CA ASN A 30 -8.53 -37.41 -10.46
C ASN A 30 -7.90 -37.78 -9.11
N ALA A 31 -7.31 -36.82 -8.39
CA ALA A 31 -6.73 -37.06 -7.07
C ALA A 31 -7.78 -36.90 -5.96
N LEU A 32 -7.68 -37.72 -4.91
CA LEU A 32 -8.51 -37.59 -3.70
C LEU A 32 -8.40 -36.21 -3.04
N SER A 33 -7.20 -35.63 -3.08
CA SER A 33 -6.93 -34.25 -2.65
C SER A 33 -6.31 -33.47 -3.81
N THR A 34 -6.91 -32.34 -4.14
CA THR A 34 -6.46 -31.45 -5.22
C THR A 34 -6.66 -30.00 -4.84
N THR A 35 -5.96 -29.11 -5.53
CA THR A 35 -6.30 -27.69 -5.56
C THR A 35 -7.46 -27.44 -6.53
N ALA A 36 -8.25 -26.41 -6.24
CA ALA A 36 -9.30 -25.88 -7.11
C ALA A 36 -9.16 -24.36 -7.20
N THR A 37 -9.18 -23.81 -8.41
CA THR A 37 -9.07 -22.37 -8.68
C THR A 37 -10.38 -21.88 -9.29
N PHE A 38 -10.89 -20.75 -8.81
CA PHE A 38 -12.21 -20.24 -9.17
C PHE A 38 -12.08 -18.93 -9.94
N SER A 39 -12.82 -18.76 -11.05
CA SER A 39 -12.73 -17.53 -11.86
C SER A 39 -13.53 -16.37 -11.29
N SER A 40 -14.50 -16.64 -10.42
CA SER A 40 -15.45 -15.65 -9.89
C SER A 40 -15.80 -15.96 -8.44
N SER A 41 -16.09 -14.94 -7.64
CA SER A 41 -16.64 -15.13 -6.30
C SER A 41 -18.08 -15.62 -6.32
N GLY A 42 -18.46 -16.36 -5.28
CA GLY A 42 -19.81 -16.86 -5.02
C GLY A 42 -19.79 -18.27 -4.46
N SER A 43 -20.98 -18.85 -4.30
CA SER A 43 -21.13 -20.24 -3.83
C SER A 43 -21.00 -21.22 -5.00
N TYR A 44 -20.21 -22.27 -4.81
CA TYR A 44 -20.01 -23.36 -5.74
C TYR A 44 -20.39 -24.67 -5.08
N THR A 45 -21.05 -25.55 -5.83
CA THR A 45 -21.17 -26.96 -5.46
C THR A 45 -20.17 -27.74 -6.30
N LEU A 46 -19.19 -28.36 -5.65
CA LEU A 46 -18.23 -29.27 -6.25
C LEU A 46 -18.63 -30.71 -5.90
N ARG A 47 -18.35 -31.65 -6.79
CA ARG A 47 -18.67 -33.07 -6.60
C ARG A 47 -17.44 -33.92 -6.76
N LEU A 48 -17.20 -34.80 -5.79
CA LEU A 48 -16.26 -35.91 -5.91
C LEU A 48 -17.06 -37.18 -6.22
N THR A 49 -16.83 -37.77 -7.39
CA THR A 49 -17.40 -39.08 -7.75
C THR A 49 -16.34 -40.15 -7.61
N ALA A 50 -16.66 -41.24 -6.92
CA ALA A 50 -15.82 -42.43 -6.81
C ALA A 50 -16.49 -43.59 -7.55
N SER A 51 -15.74 -44.29 -8.41
CA SER A 51 -16.23 -45.40 -9.24
C SER A 51 -15.26 -46.57 -9.24
N ASP A 52 -15.79 -47.77 -9.01
CA ASP A 52 -15.05 -49.04 -9.11
C ASP A 52 -15.22 -49.71 -10.51
N GLY A 53 -15.81 -48.97 -11.46
CA GLY A 53 -16.10 -49.45 -12.81
C GLY A 53 -17.43 -50.18 -12.96
N LEU A 54 -18.09 -50.55 -11.85
CA LEU A 54 -19.43 -51.18 -11.84
C LEU A 54 -20.47 -50.28 -11.15
N LEU A 55 -20.07 -49.67 -10.04
CA LEU A 55 -20.87 -48.76 -9.22
C LEU A 55 -20.14 -47.42 -9.10
N ALA A 56 -20.93 -46.35 -8.99
CA ALA A 56 -20.42 -45.02 -8.69
C ALA A 56 -21.22 -44.42 -7.53
N THR A 57 -20.52 -43.74 -6.64
CA THR A 57 -21.10 -42.91 -5.58
C THR A 57 -20.49 -41.51 -5.67
N ALA A 58 -21.21 -40.51 -5.18
CA ALA A 58 -20.75 -39.13 -5.21
C ALA A 58 -21.09 -38.40 -3.93
N ASP A 59 -20.24 -37.43 -3.58
CA ASP A 59 -20.48 -36.49 -2.48
C ASP A 59 -20.27 -35.05 -2.95
N ASP A 60 -21.06 -34.13 -2.39
CA ASP A 60 -21.10 -32.73 -2.78
C ASP A 60 -20.49 -31.83 -1.70
N LEU A 61 -19.52 -31.00 -2.09
CA LEU A 61 -18.88 -29.99 -1.27
C LEU A 61 -19.36 -28.59 -1.68
N ILE A 62 -19.89 -27.83 -0.72
CA ILE A 62 -20.19 -26.41 -0.93
C ILE A 62 -18.96 -25.58 -0.59
N ALA A 63 -18.43 -24.87 -1.58
CA ALA A 63 -17.33 -23.92 -1.43
C ALA A 63 -17.83 -22.49 -1.62
N THR A 64 -17.61 -21.64 -0.62
CA THR A 64 -17.91 -20.19 -0.71
C THR A 64 -16.64 -19.44 -1.07
N VAL A 65 -16.59 -18.85 -2.26
CA VAL A 65 -15.50 -18.00 -2.73
C VAL A 65 -15.86 -16.55 -2.48
N ASN A 66 -15.13 -15.88 -1.60
CA ASN A 66 -15.38 -14.47 -1.30
C ASN A 66 -14.91 -13.57 -2.47
N PRO A 67 -15.58 -12.43 -2.73
CA PRO A 67 -15.08 -11.42 -3.65
C PRO A 67 -13.70 -10.93 -3.21
N ALA A 68 -12.85 -10.60 -4.20
CA ALA A 68 -11.61 -9.91 -3.91
C ALA A 68 -11.93 -8.57 -3.21
N PRO A 69 -11.17 -8.16 -2.19
CA PRO A 69 -11.35 -6.87 -1.56
C PRO A 69 -11.28 -5.76 -2.61
N SER A 70 -12.29 -4.90 -2.68
CA SER A 70 -12.23 -3.73 -3.56
C SER A 70 -11.14 -2.79 -3.07
N ALA A 71 -10.36 -2.22 -3.99
CA ALA A 71 -9.34 -1.25 -3.63
C ALA A 71 -9.93 -0.01 -2.96
N VAL A 72 -9.11 0.63 -2.14
CA VAL A 72 -9.42 1.93 -1.54
C VAL A 72 -8.23 2.83 -1.81
N LEU A 73 -8.53 4.05 -2.27
CA LEU A 73 -7.59 5.16 -2.28
C LEU A 73 -8.38 6.43 -2.00
N SER A 74 -8.35 6.87 -0.75
CA SER A 74 -9.02 8.08 -0.30
C SER A 74 -8.00 8.99 0.36
N VAL A 75 -7.95 10.25 -0.07
CA VAL A 75 -6.98 11.24 0.41
C VAL A 75 -7.71 12.48 0.87
N SER A 76 -7.33 12.99 2.04
CA SER A 76 -7.78 14.29 2.53
C SER A 76 -6.58 15.14 2.95
N LEU A 77 -6.70 16.47 2.75
CA LEU A 77 -5.73 17.46 3.18
C LEU A 77 -6.26 18.20 4.42
N ALA A 78 -5.40 18.37 5.41
CA ALA A 78 -5.62 19.23 6.57
C ALA A 78 -4.36 20.03 6.90
N SER A 79 -4.49 21.03 7.77
CA SER A 79 -3.32 21.67 8.38
C SER A 79 -2.77 20.77 9.49
N PRO A 80 -1.45 20.51 9.53
CA PRO A 80 -0.85 19.77 10.63
C PRO A 80 -0.85 20.59 11.92
N GLY A 81 -0.74 19.90 13.06
CA GLY A 81 -0.42 20.55 14.33
C GLY A 81 0.99 21.16 14.32
N THR A 82 1.31 21.90 15.38
CA THR A 82 2.65 22.49 15.58
C THR A 82 3.67 21.49 16.11
N SER A 83 3.22 20.41 16.74
CA SER A 83 4.05 19.32 17.24
C SER A 83 3.39 17.97 16.95
N VAL A 84 4.18 17.02 16.47
CA VAL A 84 3.76 15.68 16.08
C VAL A 84 4.67 14.65 16.74
N ASP A 85 4.07 13.70 17.46
CA ASP A 85 4.77 12.54 18.01
C ASP A 85 4.67 11.35 17.04
N LEU A 86 5.76 11.08 16.32
CA LEU A 86 5.83 10.01 15.33
C LEU A 86 5.75 8.62 15.98
N THR A 87 6.22 8.47 17.21
CA THR A 87 6.14 7.21 17.96
C THR A 87 4.71 6.88 18.34
N ALA A 88 3.95 7.88 18.81
CA ALA A 88 2.55 7.71 19.16
C ALA A 88 1.68 7.49 17.92
N GLU A 89 2.01 8.15 16.81
CA GLU A 89 1.19 8.13 15.62
C GLU A 89 1.48 6.95 14.67
N GLY A 90 2.74 6.59 14.45
CA GLY A 90 3.17 5.52 13.54
C GLY A 90 3.23 4.15 14.22
N THR A 91 2.08 3.53 14.45
CA THR A 91 1.96 2.23 15.15
C THR A 91 2.52 1.05 14.35
N VAL A 92 2.62 1.17 13.02
CA VAL A 92 3.30 0.18 12.15
C VAL A 92 4.73 0.63 11.88
N ASP A 93 4.89 1.82 11.31
CA ASP A 93 6.18 2.43 10.99
C ASP A 93 6.01 3.95 10.93
N TRP A 94 7.12 4.67 10.96
CA TRP A 94 7.16 6.11 10.68
C TRP A 94 8.50 6.45 10.04
N ALA A 95 8.56 7.56 9.33
CA ALA A 95 9.76 8.09 8.71
C ALA A 95 9.89 9.58 8.97
N HIS A 96 11.12 10.04 9.18
CA HIS A 96 11.50 11.45 9.22
C HIS A 96 12.70 11.66 8.29
N TRP A 97 12.67 12.75 7.52
CA TRP A 97 13.74 13.10 6.58
C TRP A 97 14.45 14.38 6.99
N GLY A 98 15.77 14.40 6.83
CA GLY A 98 16.54 15.63 6.97
C GLY A 98 16.91 16.00 8.41
N LEU A 99 16.93 15.06 9.35
CA LEU A 99 17.27 15.36 10.75
C LEU A 99 18.61 16.10 10.90
N ASN A 100 19.73 15.54 10.45
CA ASN A 100 21.06 16.13 10.65
C ASN A 100 21.61 16.79 9.37
N ASN A 101 21.33 16.18 8.21
CA ASN A 101 21.76 16.63 6.88
C ASN A 101 20.72 16.19 5.83
N GLN A 102 20.89 16.60 4.57
CA GLN A 102 19.95 16.33 3.49
C GLN A 102 19.79 14.84 3.12
N ASN A 103 20.66 13.96 3.63
CA ASN A 103 20.62 12.51 3.42
C ASN A 103 20.11 11.75 4.65
N SER A 104 19.80 12.45 5.75
CA SER A 104 19.33 11.81 6.98
C SER A 104 17.95 11.20 6.77
N PHE A 105 17.79 9.96 7.17
CA PHE A 105 16.55 9.21 7.15
C PHE A 105 16.44 8.44 8.47
N ASP A 106 15.46 8.80 9.27
CA ASP A 106 15.14 8.15 10.52
C ASP A 106 13.80 7.42 10.35
N HIS A 107 13.71 6.22 10.89
CA HIS A 107 12.47 5.43 10.88
C HIS A 107 12.32 4.64 12.18
N ARG A 108 11.19 3.95 12.34
CA ARG A 108 10.94 3.17 13.55
C ARG A 108 11.94 2.01 13.69
N ALA A 109 12.56 1.90 14.85
CA ALA A 109 13.48 0.82 15.18
C ALA A 109 12.76 -0.50 15.53
N GLY A 110 13.44 -1.62 15.27
CA GLY A 110 12.97 -2.95 15.67
C GLY A 110 11.79 -3.50 14.86
N VAL A 111 11.38 -2.81 13.79
CA VAL A 111 10.34 -3.27 12.86
C VAL A 111 10.89 -3.31 11.43
N PRO A 112 10.35 -4.18 10.55
CA PRO A 112 10.65 -4.09 9.13
C PRO A 112 10.21 -2.73 8.59
N GLN A 113 11.14 -1.96 8.01
CA GLN A 113 10.86 -0.68 7.39
C GLN A 113 9.76 -0.84 6.32
N LYS A 114 8.69 -0.07 6.44
CA LYS A 114 7.56 -0.01 5.50
C LYS A 114 7.55 1.27 4.71
N ILE A 115 8.01 2.38 5.27
CA ILE A 115 8.10 3.64 4.53
C ILE A 115 9.51 3.73 3.92
N SER A 116 9.61 3.74 2.59
CA SER A 116 10.93 3.83 1.93
C SER A 116 11.57 5.19 2.16
N ASN A 117 12.90 5.26 2.02
CA ASN A 117 13.54 6.56 1.82
C ASN A 117 13.07 7.17 0.48
N PHE A 118 13.22 8.48 0.31
CA PHE A 118 12.83 9.14 -0.93
C PHE A 118 13.82 8.84 -2.06
N THR A 119 13.31 8.85 -3.29
CA THR A 119 14.09 9.10 -4.49
C THR A 119 13.77 10.51 -5.01
N GLN A 120 14.75 11.12 -5.66
CA GLN A 120 14.60 12.47 -6.22
C GLN A 120 13.85 12.43 -7.55
N ILE A 121 12.91 13.36 -7.75
CA ILE A 121 12.28 13.64 -9.04
C ILE A 121 12.92 14.91 -9.62
N GLY A 122 13.32 14.90 -10.89
CA GLY A 122 13.95 16.05 -11.55
C GLY A 122 15.43 16.26 -11.17
N SER A 123 16.08 17.25 -11.77
CA SER A 123 17.47 17.62 -11.51
C SER A 123 17.64 18.57 -10.30
N GLY A 124 18.87 18.81 -9.87
CA GLY A 124 19.19 19.70 -8.74
C GLY A 124 19.33 18.96 -7.40
N ALA A 125 20.08 19.57 -6.49
CA ALA A 125 20.42 18.94 -5.20
C ALA A 125 19.24 19.01 -4.20
N VAL A 126 19.09 17.95 -3.41
CA VAL A 126 18.26 17.99 -2.20
C VAL A 126 18.94 18.90 -1.18
N GLN A 127 18.16 19.75 -0.52
CA GLN A 127 18.64 20.65 0.53
C GLN A 127 17.95 20.32 1.86
N ARG A 128 18.61 20.63 2.98
CA ARG A 128 18.04 20.44 4.33
C ARG A 128 17.23 21.67 4.75
N GLN A 129 15.97 21.45 5.12
CA GLN A 129 15.17 22.44 5.83
C GLN A 129 15.50 22.39 7.32
N LYS A 130 15.64 23.56 7.96
CA LYS A 130 15.96 23.67 9.39
C LYS A 130 14.87 24.31 10.25
N ALA A 131 13.79 24.80 9.64
CA ALA A 131 12.76 25.59 10.30
C ALA A 131 11.40 25.39 9.63
N SER A 132 10.78 24.24 9.87
CA SER A 132 9.36 23.98 9.59
C SER A 132 8.47 24.58 10.69
N PRO A 133 7.28 25.10 10.35
CA PRO A 133 6.23 25.44 11.33
C PRO A 133 5.75 24.25 12.18
N THR A 134 5.95 23.02 11.70
CA THR A 134 5.61 21.77 12.40
C THR A 134 6.88 21.09 12.87
N SER A 135 6.94 20.72 14.14
CA SER A 135 8.04 19.98 14.74
C SER A 135 7.68 18.52 14.99
N TYR A 136 8.69 17.64 14.95
CA TYR A 136 8.52 16.20 15.12
C TYR A 136 9.31 15.69 16.32
N SER A 137 8.74 14.70 17.01
CA SER A 137 9.39 13.98 18.10
C SER A 137 9.22 12.48 17.96
N TRP A 138 10.13 11.71 18.52
CA TRP A 138 10.04 10.26 18.62
C TRP A 138 10.93 9.72 19.74
N THR A 139 10.66 8.50 20.18
CA THR A 139 11.41 7.79 21.23
C THR A 139 11.83 6.36 20.84
N ASN A 140 11.45 5.90 19.64
CA ASN A 140 11.72 4.54 19.16
C ASN A 140 12.32 4.52 17.75
N GLY A 141 13.27 5.42 17.46
CA GLY A 141 13.85 5.61 16.13
C GLY A 141 15.17 4.88 15.88
N THR A 142 15.54 4.81 14.61
CA THR A 142 16.86 4.44 14.11
C THR A 142 17.16 5.28 12.85
N PRO A 143 18.38 5.80 12.66
CA PRO A 143 19.57 5.65 13.49
C PRO A 143 19.54 6.45 14.80
N ASN A 144 18.68 7.46 14.94
CA ASN A 144 18.58 8.23 16.18
C ASN A 144 17.43 7.70 17.04
N LEU A 145 17.75 7.17 18.22
CA LEU A 145 16.77 6.54 19.12
C LEU A 145 15.63 7.49 19.51
N SER A 146 15.97 8.73 19.85
CA SER A 146 15.00 9.71 20.29
C SER A 146 15.39 11.12 19.84
N VAL A 147 14.41 11.88 19.40
CA VAL A 147 14.52 13.30 19.06
C VAL A 147 13.30 14.03 19.60
N THR A 148 13.48 15.27 20.02
CA THR A 148 12.41 16.12 20.53
C THR A 148 12.34 17.40 19.72
N ASN A 149 11.14 17.75 19.27
CA ASN A 149 10.80 19.00 18.60
C ASN A 149 11.77 19.39 17.47
N THR A 150 12.12 18.45 16.58
CA THR A 150 12.89 18.81 15.39
C THR A 150 12.00 19.44 14.33
N PRO A 151 12.26 20.68 13.87
CA PRO A 151 11.52 21.33 12.80
C PRO A 151 12.14 21.03 11.42
N SER A 152 12.94 19.98 11.30
CA SER A 152 13.72 19.72 10.09
C SER A 152 12.94 18.92 9.04
N GLY A 153 13.38 19.07 7.79
CA GLY A 153 12.87 18.36 6.62
C GLY A 153 13.92 18.40 5.50
N VAL A 154 13.52 18.01 4.31
CA VAL A 154 14.29 18.22 3.08
C VAL A 154 13.44 18.91 2.03
N TYR A 155 14.05 19.76 1.21
CA TYR A 155 13.32 20.49 0.16
C TYR A 155 14.00 20.42 -1.21
N ARG A 156 13.19 20.67 -2.25
CA ARG A 156 13.57 20.70 -3.67
C ARG A 156 13.01 21.95 -4.33
N VAL A 157 13.88 22.69 -4.99
CA VAL A 157 13.58 23.96 -5.66
C VAL A 157 13.33 23.72 -7.14
N GLY A 158 12.33 24.42 -7.69
CA GLY A 158 12.10 24.51 -9.12
C GLY A 158 11.02 23.57 -9.64
N THR A 159 10.21 24.08 -10.57
CA THR A 159 9.08 23.38 -11.17
C THR A 159 9.44 22.00 -11.72
N GLY A 160 8.62 21.00 -11.43
CA GLY A 160 8.82 19.61 -11.83
C GLY A 160 9.81 18.82 -10.97
N THR A 161 10.51 19.47 -10.04
CA THR A 161 11.36 18.77 -9.06
C THR A 161 10.57 18.34 -7.84
N GLY A 162 11.06 17.34 -7.10
CA GLY A 162 10.38 16.88 -5.90
C GLY A 162 10.88 15.54 -5.37
N PHE A 163 9.99 14.84 -4.69
CA PHE A 163 10.29 13.60 -3.99
C PHE A 163 9.31 12.50 -4.40
N GLN A 164 9.81 11.27 -4.44
CA GLN A 164 8.99 10.06 -4.51
C GLN A 164 9.37 9.13 -3.36
N PHE A 165 8.40 8.53 -2.71
CA PHE A 165 8.64 7.40 -1.81
C PHE A 165 7.50 6.39 -1.92
N THR A 166 7.67 5.24 -1.29
CA THR A 166 6.76 4.10 -1.42
C THR A 166 6.43 3.49 -0.07
N VAL A 167 5.24 2.89 0.01
CA VAL A 167 4.79 2.09 1.15
C VAL A 167 4.13 0.81 0.61
N PRO A 168 4.31 -0.36 1.25
CA PRO A 168 3.59 -1.57 0.87
C PRO A 168 2.08 -1.37 0.89
N ALA A 169 1.41 -1.95 -0.10
CA ALA A 169 -0.02 -2.06 -0.21
C ALA A 169 -0.39 -3.54 -0.33
N ASP A 170 -1.41 -3.93 0.43
CA ASP A 170 -1.98 -5.26 0.38
C ASP A 170 -3.50 -5.13 0.53
N THR A 171 -4.18 -6.24 0.73
CA THR A 171 -5.65 -6.27 0.85
C THR A 171 -6.18 -5.75 2.19
N ASN A 172 -5.31 -5.42 3.15
CA ASN A 172 -5.69 -4.82 4.41
C ASN A 172 -5.73 -3.29 4.28
N LEU A 173 -6.75 -2.68 4.88
CA LEU A 173 -6.87 -1.24 4.96
C LEU A 173 -5.78 -0.69 5.91
N ARG A 174 -5.03 0.28 5.42
CA ARG A 174 -3.99 1.01 6.16
C ARG A 174 -4.24 2.51 6.05
N THR A 175 -3.75 3.26 7.02
CA THR A 175 -3.74 4.72 6.97
C THR A 175 -2.30 5.20 6.95
N LEU A 176 -1.92 5.89 5.87
CA LEU A 176 -0.68 6.65 5.79
C LEU A 176 -1.00 8.13 6.02
N ARG A 177 -0.23 8.77 6.89
CA ARG A 177 -0.22 10.23 6.99
C ARG A 177 1.12 10.76 6.53
N VAL A 178 1.09 11.82 5.73
CA VAL A 178 2.28 12.42 5.13
C VAL A 178 2.28 13.91 5.43
N TYR A 179 3.36 14.37 6.04
CA TYR A 179 3.58 15.77 6.37
C TYR A 179 4.48 16.38 5.30
N LEU A 180 3.87 17.27 4.51
CA LEU A 180 4.48 17.93 3.37
C LEU A 180 4.48 19.43 3.62
N GLY A 181 5.45 20.11 3.04
CA GLY A 181 5.49 21.56 3.05
C GLY A 181 5.78 22.13 1.68
N LEU A 182 5.68 23.44 1.59
CA LEU A 182 6.15 24.23 0.46
C LEU A 182 6.54 25.62 0.94
N TRP A 183 7.33 26.33 0.14
CA TRP A 183 7.61 27.76 0.32
C TRP A 183 7.56 28.44 -1.03
N ASP A 184 6.77 29.52 -1.11
CA ASP A 184 6.56 30.32 -2.31
C ASP A 184 6.33 29.47 -3.59
N ALA A 185 5.43 28.50 -3.46
CA ALA A 185 5.16 27.50 -4.47
C ALA A 185 3.73 26.96 -4.36
N GLN A 186 3.29 26.34 -5.44
CA GLN A 186 2.18 25.40 -5.45
C GLN A 186 2.76 24.00 -5.55
N GLY A 187 2.33 23.09 -4.70
CA GLY A 187 2.73 21.70 -4.80
C GLY A 187 1.71 20.84 -5.54
N ARG A 188 2.17 19.71 -6.06
CA ARG A 188 1.37 18.68 -6.71
C ARG A 188 1.63 17.34 -6.02
N LEU A 189 0.61 16.83 -5.35
CA LEU A 189 0.60 15.48 -4.77
C LEU A 189 -0.04 14.53 -5.78
N GLU A 190 0.66 13.45 -6.08
CA GLU A 190 0.16 12.35 -6.88
C GLU A 190 0.34 11.04 -6.09
N VAL A 191 -0.74 10.26 -5.96
CA VAL A 191 -0.75 8.99 -5.22
C VAL A 191 -1.32 7.89 -6.10
N THR A 192 -0.60 6.76 -6.20
CA THR A 192 -0.97 5.64 -7.08
C THR A 192 -0.79 4.29 -6.41
N LEU A 193 -1.65 3.33 -6.77
CA LEU A 193 -1.49 1.91 -6.45
C LEU A 193 -0.88 1.19 -7.66
N SER A 194 0.12 0.33 -7.42
CA SER A 194 0.85 -0.37 -8.49
C SER A 194 0.01 -1.37 -9.29
N ASP A 195 -1.09 -1.87 -8.72
CA ASP A 195 -2.02 -2.78 -9.43
C ASP A 195 -3.08 -2.04 -10.25
N GLY A 196 -3.07 -0.70 -10.25
CA GLY A 196 -4.06 0.12 -10.98
C GLY A 196 -5.50 -0.09 -10.49
N SER A 197 -5.68 -0.68 -9.31
CA SER A 197 -7.00 -1.09 -8.80
C SER A 197 -7.88 0.08 -8.32
N ALA A 198 -7.29 1.26 -8.14
CA ALA A 198 -7.99 2.53 -7.95
C ALA A 198 -7.39 3.60 -8.89
N PRO A 199 -8.19 4.58 -9.37
CA PRO A 199 -7.67 5.72 -10.11
C PRO A 199 -6.60 6.47 -9.31
N ALA A 200 -5.60 7.03 -9.99
CA ALA A 200 -4.61 7.90 -9.38
C ALA A 200 -5.28 9.09 -8.68
N PHE A 201 -4.85 9.41 -7.47
CA PHE A 201 -5.26 10.64 -6.79
C PHE A 201 -4.28 11.77 -7.15
N LEU A 202 -4.83 12.95 -7.45
CA LEU A 202 -4.08 14.15 -7.77
C LEU A 202 -4.63 15.32 -6.96
N ASP A 203 -3.74 16.05 -6.29
CA ASP A 203 -4.09 17.28 -5.58
C ASP A 203 -3.06 18.39 -5.84
N THR A 204 -3.55 19.61 -6.02
CA THR A 204 -2.76 20.83 -6.20
C THR A 204 -3.24 21.97 -5.28
N SER A 205 -4.02 21.64 -4.24
CA SER A 205 -4.66 22.62 -3.38
C SER A 205 -3.72 23.28 -2.37
N LEU A 206 -2.61 22.64 -1.99
CA LEU A 206 -1.60 23.25 -1.13
C LEU A 206 -0.76 24.26 -1.95
N VAL A 207 -0.92 25.54 -1.61
CA VAL A 207 -0.28 26.68 -2.29
C VAL A 207 0.01 27.81 -1.31
N ASN A 208 1.14 28.50 -1.50
CA ASN A 208 1.49 29.76 -0.83
C ASN A 208 2.40 30.58 -1.75
N GLN A 209 2.16 31.89 -1.87
CA GLN A 209 2.87 32.78 -2.79
C GLN A 209 3.90 33.70 -2.13
N THR A 210 4.05 33.63 -0.81
CA THR A 210 4.93 34.55 -0.07
C THR A 210 5.65 33.89 1.09
N ASP A 211 5.15 32.76 1.60
CA ASP A 211 5.64 32.11 2.81
C ASP A 211 5.56 30.58 2.72
N THR A 212 5.86 29.93 3.84
CA THR A 212 5.79 28.49 4.05
C THR A 212 4.37 28.08 4.40
N SER A 213 3.91 26.97 3.82
CA SER A 213 2.71 26.27 4.27
C SER A 213 3.03 24.78 4.45
N ASN A 214 2.54 24.20 5.54
CA ASN A 214 2.56 22.75 5.74
C ASN A 214 1.15 22.16 5.50
N GLY A 215 1.12 20.94 4.96
CA GLY A 215 -0.08 20.14 4.77
C GLY A 215 0.10 18.74 5.35
N LEU A 216 -0.95 18.23 5.98
CA LEU A 216 -1.10 16.85 6.42
C LEU A 216 -2.05 16.15 5.46
N TYR A 217 -1.49 15.23 4.66
CA TYR A 217 -2.30 14.35 3.83
C TYR A 217 -2.58 13.05 4.57
N ARG A 218 -3.85 12.74 4.81
CA ARG A 218 -4.30 11.43 5.31
C ARG A 218 -4.76 10.59 4.14
N ILE A 219 -4.11 9.44 3.94
CA ILE A 219 -4.32 8.52 2.83
C ILE A 219 -4.80 7.19 3.41
N ASP A 220 -6.08 6.88 3.22
CA ASP A 220 -6.62 5.54 3.50
C ASP A 220 -6.51 4.69 2.24
N TYR A 221 -5.86 3.54 2.35
CA TYR A 221 -5.58 2.72 1.19
C TYR A 221 -5.60 1.21 1.46
N ARG A 222 -5.99 0.46 0.43
CA ARG A 222 -5.70 -0.97 0.25
C ARG A 222 -5.72 -1.30 -1.23
N ALA A 223 -4.86 -2.22 -1.65
CA ALA A 223 -4.82 -2.73 -3.02
C ALA A 223 -5.87 -3.83 -3.22
N ALA A 224 -6.19 -4.15 -4.47
CA ALA A 224 -7.05 -5.30 -4.79
C ALA A 224 -6.29 -6.64 -4.68
N SER A 225 -4.95 -6.60 -4.68
CA SER A 225 -4.08 -7.76 -4.54
C SER A 225 -2.96 -7.53 -3.53
N ALA A 226 -2.41 -8.61 -2.96
CA ALA A 226 -1.27 -8.54 -2.04
C ALA A 226 0.05 -8.28 -2.79
N GLY A 227 1.06 -7.80 -2.06
CA GLY A 227 2.41 -7.55 -2.63
C GLY A 227 2.49 -6.32 -3.53
N GLN A 228 1.54 -5.39 -3.40
CA GLN A 228 1.48 -4.16 -4.16
C GLN A 228 2.20 -3.02 -3.42
N THR A 229 2.27 -1.86 -4.08
CA THR A 229 2.93 -0.66 -3.57
C THR A 229 2.03 0.55 -3.77
N LEU A 230 1.93 1.38 -2.72
CA LEU A 230 1.44 2.75 -2.80
C LEU A 230 2.63 3.67 -3.08
N THR A 231 2.56 4.44 -4.16
CA THR A 231 3.59 5.42 -4.53
C THR A 231 3.09 6.82 -4.24
N ILE A 232 3.91 7.62 -3.55
CA ILE A 232 3.64 9.02 -3.23
C ILE A 232 4.65 9.86 -3.99
N ARG A 233 4.16 10.83 -4.77
CA ARG A 233 4.98 11.81 -5.49
C ARG A 233 4.56 13.21 -5.08
N TRP A 234 5.51 14.00 -4.58
CA TRP A 234 5.32 15.39 -4.18
C TRP A 234 6.26 16.29 -4.95
N THR A 235 5.71 17.12 -5.85
CA THR A 235 6.50 17.95 -6.78
C THR A 235 6.10 19.40 -6.75
N VAL A 236 7.02 20.29 -7.10
CA VAL A 236 6.71 21.70 -7.37
C VAL A 236 5.87 21.78 -8.65
N GLN A 237 4.61 22.20 -8.55
CA GLN A 237 3.73 22.47 -9.68
C GLN A 237 4.00 23.84 -10.29
N ALA A 238 4.13 24.84 -9.44
CA ALA A 238 4.47 26.21 -9.80
C ALA A 238 5.38 26.80 -8.72
N SER A 239 6.31 27.67 -9.12
CA SER A 239 7.14 28.48 -8.23
C SER A 239 6.73 29.94 -8.44
N PHE A 240 6.51 30.72 -7.38
CA PHE A 240 6.20 32.15 -7.53
C PHE A 240 7.40 33.06 -7.26
N ASN A 241 8.55 32.47 -6.93
CA ASN A 241 9.87 33.09 -7.05
C ASN A 241 10.94 32.08 -7.51
N THR A 242 12.21 32.51 -7.61
CA THR A 242 13.34 31.68 -8.08
C THR A 242 13.71 30.52 -7.15
N PHE A 243 13.30 30.58 -5.88
CA PHE A 243 13.59 29.58 -4.85
C PHE A 243 12.34 28.80 -4.40
N GLY A 244 11.21 28.96 -5.09
CA GLY A 244 9.97 28.24 -4.83
C GLY A 244 10.22 26.74 -4.76
N ASN A 245 9.77 26.12 -3.67
CA ASN A 245 10.14 24.75 -3.34
C ASN A 245 9.03 23.96 -2.66
N VAL A 246 9.17 22.65 -2.74
CA VAL A 246 8.40 21.69 -1.96
C VAL A 246 9.29 21.01 -0.93
N THR A 247 8.74 20.70 0.22
CA THR A 247 9.40 20.07 1.36
C THR A 247 8.77 18.72 1.69
N LEU A 248 9.59 17.72 1.97
CA LEU A 248 9.22 16.44 2.58
C LEU A 248 9.74 16.40 4.03
N GLN A 249 8.86 16.12 5.00
CA GLN A 249 9.18 16.26 6.42
C GLN A 249 9.11 14.92 7.15
N SER A 250 7.93 14.30 7.19
CA SER A 250 7.73 13.01 7.86
C SER A 250 6.51 12.26 7.33
N ALA A 251 6.40 10.99 7.68
CA ALA A 251 5.24 10.17 7.40
C ALA A 251 5.03 9.13 8.52
N THR A 252 3.79 8.75 8.77
CA THR A 252 3.41 7.75 9.79
C THR A 252 2.44 6.74 9.20
N LEU A 253 2.66 5.46 9.46
CA LEU A 253 1.85 4.35 8.98
C LEU A 253 1.15 3.66 10.15
N GLN A 254 -0.16 3.44 9.98
CA GLN A 254 -1.07 2.78 10.93
C GLN A 254 -1.68 1.53 10.30
#